data_AF-A0A9X1HXY6-F1
#
_entry.id   AF-A0A9X1HXY6-F1
#
_cell.length_a   1.000
_cell.length_b   1.000
_cell.length_c   1.000
_cell.angle_alpha   90.00
_cell.angle_beta   90.00
_cell.angle_gamma   90.00
#
_symmetry.space_group_name_H-M   'P 1'
#
loop_
_entity.id
_entity.type
_entity.pdbx_description
1 polymer ?
#
loop_
_entity_poly.entity_id
_entity_poly.type
_entity_poly.pdbx_seq_one_letter_code
_entity_poly.pdbx_strand_id
1 'polypeptide(L)'
;RLAQERAEAEAAAAKAEQERLAAEAKSKAEAEAEAKRLAQERTEAEAAATKAEQERLAAEAKTESVIPLEGVVIPTAKDKESIEMKRLAELSVDQSINQSDLLNRLKDLVGSKQKDLDDLKEENDLSDQGIFRQPKPFKSVSAENARLEAVKRDLDKAIVNQSNSIKELEEVYKDRLKSTKNAKDEVNEFYNKEIDKLKSYQTQLLATKQNLLTKLDEIKVATDYENKRRIKRAAFDNEQARYNKDRAALQVIKQNTQVSTTSPTIDSFDFGEVVPNNISILNNIPNVDSGFYLVLAVHSDVEKRDDFVRKVIQSGERAVDFFYDVNTSKYYIYSKVFSNLNQAQMQMQKSNTEPYTSKASVVNVK
;
A
#
# COMPACT_ATOMS: atom_id res chain seq x y z
N ARG A 1 24.61 20.67 -53.75
CA ARG A 1 25.32 19.68 -52.91
C ARG A 1 24.94 19.81 -51.43
N LEU A 2 25.26 20.91 -50.74
CA LEU A 2 24.92 21.12 -49.32
C LEU A 2 23.42 21.03 -48.98
N ALA A 3 22.53 21.57 -49.83
CA ALA A 3 21.09 21.48 -49.62
C ALA A 3 20.53 20.05 -49.79
N GLN A 4 21.22 19.23 -50.60
CA GLN A 4 20.81 17.86 -50.91
C GLN A 4 21.28 16.91 -49.80
N GLU A 5 22.49 17.10 -49.27
CA GLU A 5 23.01 16.40 -48.08
C GLU A 5 22.17 16.70 -46.83
N ARG A 6 21.65 17.93 -46.67
CA ARG A 6 20.75 18.28 -45.55
C ARG A 6 19.39 17.58 -45.64
N ALA A 7 18.81 17.54 -46.84
CA ALA A 7 17.53 16.87 -47.07
C ALA A 7 17.63 15.35 -46.87
N GLU A 8 18.74 14.73 -47.27
CA GLU A 8 19.00 13.30 -47.03
C GLU A 8 19.23 13.00 -45.53
N ALA A 9 19.90 13.89 -44.79
CA ALA A 9 20.09 13.74 -43.35
C ALA A 9 18.78 13.88 -42.55
N GLU A 10 17.92 14.83 -42.92
CA GLU A 10 16.58 14.97 -42.31
C GLU A 10 15.68 13.77 -42.63
N ALA A 11 15.71 13.25 -43.87
CA ALA A 11 14.95 12.06 -44.24
C ALA A 11 15.43 10.81 -43.49
N ALA A 12 16.74 10.66 -43.28
CA ALA A 12 17.31 9.57 -42.50
C ALA A 12 16.94 9.67 -41.01
N ALA A 13 16.98 10.87 -40.43
CA ALA A 13 16.57 11.10 -39.04
C ALA A 13 15.07 10.83 -38.82
N ALA A 14 14.21 11.28 -39.74
CA ALA A 14 12.77 11.01 -39.68
C ALA A 14 12.46 9.51 -39.75
N LYS A 15 13.19 8.75 -40.59
CA LYS A 15 13.01 7.30 -40.73
C LYS A 15 13.47 6.55 -39.47
N ALA A 16 14.58 6.97 -38.86
CA ALA A 16 15.07 6.40 -37.60
C ALA A 16 14.12 6.69 -36.42
N GLU A 17 13.56 7.90 -36.35
CA GLU A 17 12.54 8.26 -35.34
C GLU A 17 11.28 7.40 -35.51
N GLN A 18 10.86 7.17 -36.75
CA GLN A 18 9.68 6.37 -37.07
C GLN A 18 9.88 4.88 -36.76
N GLU A 19 11.07 4.33 -37.04
CA GLU A 19 11.44 2.96 -36.65
C GLU A 19 11.54 2.80 -35.13
N ARG A 20 12.06 3.81 -34.41
CA ARG A 20 12.08 3.81 -32.94
C ARG A 20 10.67 3.80 -32.36
N LEU A 21 9.77 4.65 -32.86
CA LEU A 21 8.37 4.71 -32.44
C LEU A 21 7.61 3.40 -32.73
N ALA A 22 7.89 2.76 -33.88
CA ALA A 22 7.29 1.47 -34.22
C ALA A 22 7.81 0.33 -33.32
N ALA A 23 9.10 0.33 -32.98
CA ALA A 23 9.69 -0.64 -32.06
C ALA A 23 9.16 -0.45 -30.63
N GLU A 24 8.99 0.80 -30.18
CA GLU A 24 8.41 1.13 -28.88
C GLU A 24 6.93 0.72 -28.81
N ALA A 25 6.14 0.99 -29.85
CA ALA A 25 4.74 0.57 -29.93
C ALA A 25 4.59 -0.96 -29.93
N LYS A 26 5.47 -1.67 -30.64
CA LYS A 26 5.47 -3.14 -30.68
C LYS A 26 5.85 -3.74 -29.32
N SER A 27 6.90 -3.22 -28.68
CA SER A 27 7.31 -3.62 -27.33
C SER A 27 6.19 -3.39 -26.31
N LYS A 28 5.50 -2.25 -26.41
CA LYS A 28 4.37 -1.94 -25.53
C LYS A 28 3.17 -2.88 -25.73
N ALA A 29 2.87 -3.26 -26.98
CA ALA A 29 1.80 -4.20 -27.30
C ALA A 29 2.12 -5.64 -26.87
N GLU A 30 3.37 -6.09 -27.03
CA GLU A 30 3.83 -7.40 -26.55
C GLU A 30 3.80 -7.47 -25.02
N ALA A 31 4.23 -6.40 -24.33
CA ALA A 31 4.12 -6.30 -22.88
C ALA A 31 2.67 -6.30 -22.39
N GLU A 32 1.75 -5.61 -23.07
CA GLU A 32 0.32 -5.63 -22.74
C GLU A 32 -0.32 -7.01 -22.96
N ALA A 33 0.08 -7.73 -24.01
CA ALA A 33 -0.41 -9.07 -24.30
C ALA A 33 0.08 -10.09 -23.27
N GLU A 34 1.36 -10.01 -22.88
CA GLU A 34 1.93 -10.88 -21.85
C GLU A 34 1.38 -10.56 -20.46
N ALA A 35 1.19 -9.28 -20.13
CA ALA A 35 0.52 -8.86 -18.89
C ALA A 35 -0.92 -9.39 -18.82
N LYS A 36 -1.68 -9.32 -19.93
CA LYS A 36 -3.02 -9.92 -20.00
C LYS A 36 -2.97 -11.44 -19.80
N ARG A 37 -2.01 -12.14 -20.41
CA ARG A 37 -1.87 -13.59 -20.26
C ARG A 37 -1.55 -13.98 -18.82
N LEU A 38 -0.58 -13.30 -18.19
CA LEU A 38 -0.21 -13.52 -16.79
C LEU A 38 -1.35 -13.18 -15.82
N ALA A 39 -2.11 -12.12 -16.09
CA ALA A 39 -3.30 -11.77 -15.31
C ALA A 39 -4.40 -12.84 -15.44
N GLN A 40 -4.58 -13.40 -16.65
CA GLN A 40 -5.53 -14.47 -16.90
C GLN A 40 -5.12 -15.78 -16.23
N GLU A 41 -3.84 -16.16 -16.33
CA GLU A 41 -3.31 -17.37 -15.70
C GLU A 41 -3.35 -17.27 -14.16
N ARG A 42 -3.09 -16.07 -13.60
CA ARG A 42 -3.25 -15.81 -12.16
C ARG A 42 -4.70 -15.82 -11.71
N THR A 43 -5.62 -15.22 -12.46
CA THR A 43 -7.05 -15.26 -12.10
C THR A 43 -7.61 -16.68 -12.18
N GLU A 44 -7.13 -17.52 -13.10
CA GLU A 44 -7.46 -18.95 -13.15
C GLU A 44 -6.87 -19.71 -11.96
N ALA A 45 -5.61 -19.46 -11.59
CA ALA A 45 -4.97 -20.06 -10.41
C ALA A 45 -5.64 -19.63 -9.10
N GLU A 46 -6.04 -18.37 -8.99
CA GLU A 46 -6.70 -17.80 -7.82
C GLU A 46 -8.17 -18.25 -7.75
N ALA A 47 -8.86 -18.40 -8.88
CA ALA A 47 -10.16 -19.05 -8.93
C ALA A 47 -10.06 -20.54 -8.53
N ALA A 48 -9.01 -21.25 -8.93
CA ALA A 48 -8.76 -22.62 -8.51
C ALA A 48 -8.44 -22.72 -7.00
N ALA A 49 -7.61 -21.80 -6.47
CA ALA A 49 -7.30 -21.73 -5.04
C ALA A 49 -8.53 -21.34 -4.21
N THR A 50 -9.33 -20.38 -4.68
CA THR A 50 -10.59 -19.98 -4.06
C THR A 50 -11.61 -21.11 -4.10
N LYS A 51 -11.69 -21.84 -5.22
CA LYS A 51 -12.55 -23.02 -5.34
C LYS A 51 -12.07 -24.16 -4.42
N ALA A 52 -10.76 -24.39 -4.29
CA ALA A 52 -10.20 -25.38 -3.37
C ALA A 52 -10.41 -25.01 -1.90
N GLU A 53 -10.26 -23.72 -1.54
CA GLU A 53 -10.56 -23.19 -0.21
C GLU A 53 -12.07 -23.23 0.06
N GLN A 54 -12.92 -22.92 -0.93
CA GLN A 54 -14.37 -23.08 -0.83
C GLN A 54 -14.79 -24.54 -0.72
N GLU A 55 -14.15 -25.46 -1.44
CA GLU A 55 -14.39 -26.91 -1.33
C GLU A 55 -13.88 -27.46 -0.01
N ARG A 56 -12.78 -26.93 0.54
CA ARG A 56 -12.30 -27.26 1.89
C ARG A 56 -13.24 -26.71 2.95
N LEU A 57 -13.64 -25.44 2.87
CA LEU A 57 -14.62 -24.80 3.75
C LEU A 57 -16.02 -25.41 3.60
N ALA A 58 -16.38 -25.92 2.42
CA ALA A 58 -17.64 -26.63 2.19
C ALA A 58 -17.55 -28.09 2.63
N ALA A 59 -16.38 -28.72 2.61
CA ALA A 59 -16.14 -30.03 3.22
C ALA A 59 -16.16 -29.92 4.75
N GLU A 60 -15.55 -28.86 5.30
CA GLU A 60 -15.57 -28.48 6.72
C GLU A 60 -16.99 -28.06 7.15
N ALA A 61 -17.73 -27.31 6.32
CA ALA A 61 -19.14 -26.99 6.54
C ALA A 61 -20.09 -28.18 6.31
N LYS A 62 -19.76 -29.14 5.43
CA LYS A 62 -20.50 -30.41 5.30
C LYS A 62 -20.32 -31.33 6.52
N THR A 63 -19.26 -31.13 7.30
CA THR A 63 -19.14 -31.70 8.65
C THR A 63 -19.82 -30.88 9.75
N GLU A 64 -20.31 -29.66 9.46
CA GLU A 64 -20.84 -28.72 10.47
C GLU A 64 -22.28 -28.23 10.25
N SER A 65 -22.98 -28.59 9.17
CA SER A 65 -24.40 -28.24 9.03
C SER A 65 -25.31 -29.27 9.68
N VAL A 66 -25.29 -29.34 11.01
CA VAL A 66 -26.37 -29.96 11.77
C VAL A 66 -26.91 -28.91 12.74
N ILE A 67 -27.64 -27.94 12.19
CA ILE A 67 -28.72 -27.28 12.93
C ILE A 67 -30.06 -27.87 12.45
N PRO A 68 -30.45 -29.11 12.83
CA PRO A 68 -31.83 -29.53 12.68
C PRO A 68 -32.49 -29.41 14.03
N LEU A 69 -33.54 -28.59 14.07
CA LEU A 69 -34.74 -28.95 14.80
C LEU A 69 -35.98 -28.22 14.27
N GLU A 70 -36.08 -28.04 12.94
CA GLU A 70 -37.41 -28.06 12.31
C GLU A 70 -37.90 -29.52 12.31
N GLY A 71 -38.63 -29.89 13.36
CA GLY A 71 -39.49 -31.08 13.35
C GLY A 71 -39.11 -32.26 14.26
N VAL A 72 -38.07 -32.19 15.10
CA VAL A 72 -37.87 -33.24 16.13
C VAL A 72 -38.69 -32.91 17.39
N VAL A 73 -39.50 -33.86 17.80
CA VAL A 73 -40.30 -33.77 19.01
C VAL A 73 -39.34 -33.73 20.19
N ILE A 74 -39.18 -32.56 20.82
CA ILE A 74 -38.37 -32.42 22.04
C ILE A 74 -39.07 -33.22 23.15
N PRO A 75 -38.50 -34.35 23.59
CA PRO A 75 -39.16 -35.21 24.56
C PRO A 75 -39.26 -34.43 25.88
N THR A 76 -40.47 -34.41 26.44
CA THR A 76 -40.77 -33.64 27.65
C THR A 76 -41.63 -34.49 28.56
N ALA A 77 -41.15 -34.76 29.77
CA ALA A 77 -41.95 -35.37 30.81
C ALA A 77 -42.70 -34.31 31.63
N LYS A 78 -43.59 -34.77 32.52
CA LYS A 78 -44.43 -33.87 33.34
C LYS A 78 -43.68 -33.24 34.52
N ASP A 79 -42.44 -33.65 34.78
CA ASP A 79 -41.60 -33.06 35.81
C ASP A 79 -41.15 -31.64 35.45
N LYS A 80 -40.91 -30.82 36.48
CA LYS A 80 -40.58 -29.40 36.33
C LYS A 80 -39.28 -29.22 35.56
N GLU A 81 -38.30 -30.09 35.81
CA GLU A 81 -36.98 -30.05 35.20
C GLU A 81 -37.06 -30.30 33.69
N SER A 82 -37.86 -31.26 33.23
CA SER A 82 -38.09 -31.50 31.79
C SER A 82 -38.67 -30.31 31.06
N ILE A 83 -39.63 -29.64 31.68
CA ILE A 83 -40.28 -28.45 31.10
C ILE A 83 -39.27 -27.32 30.95
N GLU A 84 -38.43 -27.12 31.97
CA GLU A 84 -37.40 -26.09 31.93
C GLU A 84 -36.27 -26.41 30.95
N MET A 85 -35.81 -27.68 30.89
CA MET A 85 -34.84 -28.11 29.87
C MET A 85 -35.37 -27.90 28.46
N LYS A 86 -36.65 -28.16 28.20
CA LYS A 86 -37.28 -27.89 26.90
C LYS A 86 -37.16 -26.42 26.54
N ARG A 87 -37.56 -25.54 27.46
CA ARG A 87 -37.50 -24.08 27.26
C ARG A 87 -36.08 -23.59 26.98
N LEU A 88 -35.10 -24.09 27.74
CA LEU A 88 -33.69 -23.73 27.59
C LEU A 88 -33.09 -24.28 26.29
N ALA A 89 -33.50 -25.47 25.86
CA ALA A 89 -33.10 -26.04 24.58
C ALA A 89 -33.67 -25.24 23.39
N GLU A 90 -34.95 -24.89 23.42
CA GLU A 90 -35.57 -24.01 22.41
C GLU A 90 -34.84 -22.66 22.32
N LEU A 91 -34.56 -22.03 23.46
CA LEU A 91 -33.78 -20.78 23.51
C LEU A 91 -32.36 -20.95 22.94
N SER A 92 -31.71 -22.08 23.23
CA SER A 92 -30.36 -22.38 22.75
C SER A 92 -30.30 -22.56 21.22
N VAL A 93 -31.38 -23.04 20.60
CA VAL A 93 -31.48 -23.13 19.14
C VAL A 93 -31.51 -21.74 18.52
N ASP A 94 -32.39 -20.85 19.01
CA ASP A 94 -32.49 -19.48 18.50
C ASP A 94 -31.16 -18.71 18.64
N GLN A 95 -30.49 -18.88 19.79
CA GLN A 95 -29.19 -18.30 20.03
C GLN A 95 -28.11 -18.87 19.09
N SER A 96 -28.14 -20.17 18.80
CA SER A 96 -27.22 -20.81 17.85
C SER A 96 -27.40 -20.31 16.42
N ILE A 97 -28.63 -20.03 16.00
CA ILE A 97 -28.95 -19.40 14.71
C ILE A 97 -28.34 -18.00 14.64
N ASN A 98 -28.59 -17.17 15.67
CA ASN A 98 -28.03 -15.82 15.72
C ASN A 98 -26.47 -15.83 15.70
N GLN A 99 -25.85 -16.78 16.40
CA GLN A 99 -24.40 -16.96 16.35
C GLN A 99 -23.90 -17.33 14.94
N SER A 100 -24.62 -18.23 14.25
CA SER A 100 -24.29 -18.63 12.88
C SER A 100 -24.37 -17.44 11.92
N ASP A 101 -25.44 -16.64 12.02
CA ASP A 101 -25.64 -15.44 11.21
C ASP A 101 -24.53 -14.40 11.44
N LEU A 102 -24.15 -14.17 12.69
CA LEU A 102 -23.06 -13.26 13.04
C LEU A 102 -21.71 -13.77 12.54
N LEU A 103 -21.46 -15.08 12.61
CA LEU A 103 -20.25 -15.70 12.08
C LEU A 103 -20.17 -15.59 10.56
N ASN A 104 -21.29 -15.81 9.85
CA ASN A 104 -21.37 -15.66 8.40
C ASN A 104 -21.13 -14.20 7.98
N ARG A 105 -21.72 -13.22 8.68
CA ARG A 105 -21.44 -11.80 8.45
C ARG A 105 -19.97 -11.45 8.67
N LEU A 106 -19.33 -12.03 9.69
CA LEU A 106 -17.90 -11.84 9.92
C LEU A 106 -17.10 -12.41 8.74
N LYS A 107 -17.43 -13.63 8.30
CA LYS A 107 -16.80 -14.29 7.15
C LYS A 107 -16.90 -13.45 5.87
N ASP A 108 -18.07 -12.89 5.58
CA ASP A 108 -18.29 -12.02 4.42
C ASP A 108 -17.42 -10.75 4.49
N LEU A 109 -17.31 -10.13 5.67
CA LEU A 109 -16.46 -8.96 5.87
C LEU A 109 -14.97 -9.29 5.72
N VAL A 110 -14.50 -10.44 6.20
CA VAL A 110 -13.13 -10.91 5.94
C VAL A 110 -12.92 -11.12 4.43
N GLY A 111 -13.89 -11.72 3.74
CA GLY A 111 -13.83 -11.91 2.29
C GLY A 111 -13.77 -10.60 1.50
N SER A 112 -14.55 -9.58 1.91
CA SER A 112 -14.48 -8.22 1.34
C SER A 112 -13.09 -7.61 1.48
N LYS A 113 -12.48 -7.73 2.67
CA LYS A 113 -11.13 -7.21 2.93
C LYS A 113 -10.03 -7.95 2.16
N GLN A 114 -10.18 -9.27 2.01
CA GLN A 114 -9.27 -10.06 1.18
C GLN A 114 -9.33 -9.59 -0.27
N LYS A 115 -10.54 -9.40 -0.81
CA LYS A 115 -10.74 -8.86 -2.15
C LYS A 115 -10.13 -7.48 -2.34
N ASP A 116 -10.29 -6.58 -1.37
CA ASP A 116 -9.69 -5.24 -1.44
C ASP A 116 -8.15 -5.30 -1.42
N LEU A 117 -7.55 -6.26 -0.70
CA LEU A 117 -6.10 -6.51 -0.74
C LEU A 117 -5.65 -7.04 -2.11
N ASP A 118 -6.36 -8.00 -2.68
CA ASP A 118 -6.00 -8.59 -3.98
C ASP A 118 -6.14 -7.56 -5.11
N ASP A 119 -7.19 -6.74 -5.03
CA ASP A 119 -7.39 -5.57 -5.90
C ASP A 119 -6.22 -4.56 -5.80
N LEU A 120 -5.70 -4.32 -4.59
CA LEU A 120 -4.56 -3.42 -4.35
C LEU A 120 -3.25 -4.01 -4.91
N LYS A 121 -3.02 -5.31 -4.74
CA LYS A 121 -1.87 -6.00 -5.34
C LYS A 121 -1.91 -5.93 -6.86
N GLU A 122 -3.08 -6.18 -7.46
CA GLU A 122 -3.26 -6.08 -8.91
C GLU A 122 -3.01 -4.65 -9.41
N GLU A 123 -3.54 -3.63 -8.73
CA GLU A 123 -3.28 -2.22 -9.07
C GLU A 123 -1.78 -1.90 -9.01
N ASN A 124 -1.10 -2.34 -7.96
CA ASN A 124 0.34 -2.11 -7.82
C ASN A 124 1.15 -2.86 -8.88
N ASP A 125 0.85 -4.12 -9.16
CA ASP A 125 1.55 -4.94 -10.16
C ASP A 125 1.38 -4.38 -11.57
N LEU A 126 0.14 -3.98 -11.94
CA LEU A 126 -0.13 -3.33 -13.23
C LEU A 126 0.55 -1.97 -13.35
N SER A 127 0.48 -1.18 -12.26
CA SER A 127 1.21 0.05 -12.19
C SER A 127 2.68 -0.22 -12.44
N ASP A 128 3.30 -1.24 -11.82
CA ASP A 128 4.74 -1.58 -11.94
C ASP A 128 5.15 -1.94 -13.38
N GLN A 129 4.19 -2.39 -14.19
CA GLN A 129 4.36 -2.60 -15.62
C GLN A 129 4.09 -1.35 -16.48
N GLY A 130 3.75 -0.22 -15.85
CA GLY A 130 3.39 1.03 -16.53
C GLY A 130 1.98 1.01 -17.13
N ILE A 131 1.13 0.07 -16.74
CA ILE A 131 -0.23 -0.10 -17.25
C ILE A 131 -1.19 0.68 -16.37
N PHE A 132 -1.83 1.71 -16.95
CA PHE A 132 -2.79 2.54 -16.24
C PHE A 132 -4.15 1.85 -16.12
N ARG A 133 -4.70 1.77 -14.90
CA ARG A 133 -6.10 1.41 -14.64
C ARG A 133 -6.89 2.59 -14.09
N GLN A 134 -8.16 2.67 -14.47
CA GLN A 134 -9.07 3.66 -13.90
C GLN A 134 -9.28 3.42 -12.39
N PRO A 135 -9.33 4.49 -11.59
CA PRO A 135 -9.62 4.39 -10.16
C PRO A 135 -10.97 3.72 -9.90
N LYS A 136 -10.99 2.76 -8.98
CA LYS A 136 -12.24 2.14 -8.52
C LYS A 136 -13.07 3.15 -7.71
N PRO A 137 -14.42 3.02 -7.69
CA PRO A 137 -15.27 3.85 -6.85
C PRO A 137 -14.82 3.82 -5.39
N PHE A 138 -14.83 4.98 -4.74
CA PHE A 138 -14.44 5.09 -3.34
C PHE A 138 -15.38 4.28 -2.43
N LYS A 139 -14.79 3.36 -1.67
CA LYS A 139 -15.46 2.68 -0.55
C LYS A 139 -15.01 3.32 0.76
N SER A 140 -15.96 3.57 1.66
CA SER A 140 -15.63 4.11 2.99
C SER A 140 -15.02 3.02 3.89
N VAL A 141 -13.70 3.05 4.04
CA VAL A 141 -12.94 2.17 4.93
C VAL A 141 -13.41 2.32 6.39
N SER A 142 -13.73 3.54 6.82
CA SER A 142 -14.23 3.80 8.18
C SER A 142 -15.56 3.11 8.46
N ALA A 143 -16.49 3.14 7.50
CA ALA A 143 -17.79 2.49 7.66
C ALA A 143 -17.67 0.96 7.68
N GLU A 144 -16.81 0.39 6.84
CA GLU A 144 -16.56 -1.05 6.81
C GLU A 144 -15.88 -1.53 8.12
N ASN A 145 -14.88 -0.79 8.61
CA ASN A 145 -14.22 -1.10 9.88
C ASN A 145 -15.20 -0.99 11.07
N ALA A 146 -16.08 0.01 11.08
CA ALA A 146 -17.10 0.13 12.12
C ALA A 146 -18.06 -1.06 12.14
N ARG A 147 -18.48 -1.55 10.96
CA ARG A 147 -19.31 -2.75 10.82
C ARG A 147 -18.57 -4.01 11.30
N LEU A 148 -17.31 -4.17 10.93
CA LEU A 148 -16.48 -5.29 11.39
C LEU A 148 -16.37 -5.35 12.92
N GLU A 149 -16.06 -4.22 13.55
CA GLU A 149 -15.96 -4.16 15.01
C GLU A 149 -17.30 -4.34 15.71
N ALA A 150 -18.42 -3.93 15.09
CA ALA A 150 -19.75 -4.23 15.61
C ALA A 150 -20.06 -5.74 15.58
N VAL A 151 -19.83 -6.40 14.43
CA VAL A 151 -20.09 -7.84 14.28
C VAL A 151 -19.23 -8.67 15.25
N LYS A 152 -17.95 -8.31 15.43
CA LYS A 152 -17.08 -8.97 16.42
C LYS A 152 -17.66 -8.88 17.84
N ARG A 153 -18.03 -7.67 18.27
CA ARG A 153 -18.62 -7.45 19.61
C ARG A 153 -19.94 -8.17 19.81
N ASP A 154 -20.81 -8.17 18.80
CA ASP A 154 -22.11 -8.83 18.90
C ASP A 154 -21.95 -10.36 18.91
N LEU A 155 -21.00 -10.90 18.14
CA LEU A 155 -20.63 -12.31 18.19
C LEU A 155 -20.04 -12.70 19.55
N ASP A 156 -19.17 -11.89 20.14
CA ASP A 156 -18.65 -12.10 21.51
C ASP A 156 -19.77 -12.21 22.54
N LYS A 157 -20.73 -11.28 22.51
CA LYS A 157 -21.89 -11.31 23.40
C LYS A 157 -22.74 -12.55 23.16
N ALA A 158 -22.99 -12.92 21.91
CA ALA A 158 -23.78 -14.10 21.57
C ALA A 158 -23.10 -15.39 22.05
N ILE A 159 -21.77 -15.50 21.96
CA ILE A 159 -20.97 -16.62 22.50
C ILE A 159 -21.12 -16.73 24.01
N VAL A 160 -20.97 -15.61 24.73
CA VAL A 160 -21.11 -15.59 26.19
C VAL A 160 -22.52 -15.99 26.62
N ASN A 161 -23.54 -15.46 25.96
CA ASN A 161 -24.94 -15.76 26.27
C ASN A 161 -25.25 -17.26 26.07
N GLN A 162 -24.87 -17.83 24.93
CA GLN A 162 -25.04 -19.26 24.67
C GLN A 162 -24.28 -20.13 25.66
N SER A 163 -23.05 -19.75 26.00
CA SER A 163 -22.25 -20.48 27.00
C SER A 163 -22.93 -20.50 28.37
N ASN A 164 -23.62 -19.43 28.75
CA ASN A 164 -24.39 -19.38 30.00
C ASN A 164 -25.67 -20.23 29.90
N SER A 165 -26.41 -20.15 28.78
CA SER A 165 -27.60 -20.97 28.55
C SER A 165 -27.29 -22.47 28.52
N ILE A 166 -26.15 -22.87 27.96
CA ILE A 166 -25.67 -24.27 28.01
C ILE A 166 -25.42 -24.67 29.46
N LYS A 167 -24.73 -23.84 30.27
CA LYS A 167 -24.51 -24.13 31.69
C LYS A 167 -25.80 -24.27 32.47
N GLU A 168 -26.78 -23.40 32.24
CA GLU A 168 -28.09 -23.48 32.87
C GLU A 168 -28.80 -24.79 32.49
N LEU A 169 -28.80 -25.16 31.21
CA LEU A 169 -29.36 -26.42 30.73
C LEU A 169 -28.67 -27.64 31.37
N GLU A 170 -27.34 -27.60 31.51
CA GLU A 170 -26.57 -28.64 32.18
C GLU A 170 -26.93 -28.79 33.67
N GLU A 171 -27.12 -27.69 34.39
CA GLU A 171 -27.49 -27.74 35.80
C GLU A 171 -28.90 -28.31 35.99
N VAL A 172 -29.88 -27.88 35.17
CA VAL A 172 -31.24 -28.44 35.22
C VAL A 172 -31.23 -29.94 34.87
N TYR A 173 -30.42 -30.34 33.88
CA TYR A 173 -30.23 -31.76 33.54
C TYR A 173 -29.64 -32.56 34.70
N LYS A 174 -28.60 -32.04 35.37
CA LYS A 174 -28.02 -32.68 36.57
C LYS A 174 -29.02 -32.81 37.71
N ASP A 175 -29.86 -31.80 37.92
CA ASP A 175 -30.91 -31.84 38.95
C ASP A 175 -31.95 -32.92 38.64
N ARG A 176 -32.35 -33.06 37.38
CA ARG A 176 -33.25 -34.13 36.96
C ARG A 176 -32.67 -35.52 37.16
N LEU A 177 -31.37 -35.71 36.94
CA LEU A 177 -30.70 -36.99 37.20
C LEU A 177 -30.75 -37.41 38.68
N LYS A 178 -30.90 -36.46 39.62
CA LYS A 178 -31.06 -36.76 41.05
C LYS A 178 -32.43 -37.36 41.35
N SER A 179 -33.49 -36.84 40.72
CA SER A 179 -34.88 -37.28 40.93
C SER A 179 -35.26 -38.47 40.05
N THR A 180 -34.74 -38.52 38.81
CA THR A 180 -35.00 -39.57 37.82
C THR A 180 -33.69 -40.27 37.45
N LYS A 181 -33.31 -41.26 38.26
CA LYS A 181 -32.01 -41.96 38.18
C LYS A 181 -31.87 -42.94 37.01
N ASN A 182 -32.92 -43.13 36.20
CA ASN A 182 -32.86 -44.03 35.07
C ASN A 182 -32.09 -43.38 33.91
N ALA A 183 -30.87 -43.84 33.67
CA ALA A 183 -30.04 -43.39 32.55
C ALA A 183 -30.59 -43.80 31.17
N LYS A 184 -31.56 -44.72 31.12
CA LYS A 184 -32.29 -45.11 29.89
C LYS A 184 -33.64 -44.39 29.74
N ASP A 185 -33.87 -43.34 30.52
CA ASP A 185 -34.99 -42.42 30.30
C ASP A 185 -34.77 -41.67 28.98
N GLU A 186 -35.75 -41.72 28.07
CA GLU A 186 -35.65 -41.14 26.72
C GLU A 186 -35.37 -39.62 26.76
N VAL A 187 -35.93 -38.92 27.74
CA VAL A 187 -35.74 -37.48 27.92
C VAL A 187 -34.31 -37.20 28.39
N ASN A 188 -33.77 -37.96 29.35
CA ASN A 188 -32.37 -37.82 29.79
C ASN A 188 -31.37 -38.13 28.66
N GLU A 189 -31.61 -39.18 27.88
CA GLU A 189 -30.73 -39.54 26.75
C GLU A 189 -30.71 -38.44 25.69
N PHE A 190 -31.86 -37.84 25.39
CA PHE A 190 -31.98 -36.72 24.46
C PHE A 190 -31.17 -35.51 24.93
N TYR A 191 -31.39 -35.03 26.15
CA TYR A 191 -30.73 -33.80 26.63
C TYR A 191 -29.23 -33.98 26.83
N ASN A 192 -28.76 -35.17 27.19
CA ASN A 192 -27.33 -35.47 27.22
C ASN A 192 -26.68 -35.23 25.84
N LYS A 193 -27.26 -35.82 24.80
CA LYS A 193 -26.80 -35.65 23.41
C LYS A 193 -26.90 -34.20 22.95
N GLU A 194 -27.97 -33.50 23.33
CA GLU A 194 -28.19 -32.12 22.92
C GLU A 194 -27.19 -31.14 23.56
N ILE A 195 -26.90 -31.31 24.85
CA ILE A 195 -25.85 -30.56 25.55
C ILE A 195 -24.49 -30.79 24.89
N ASP A 196 -24.15 -32.03 24.57
CA ASP A 196 -22.88 -32.37 23.91
C ASP A 196 -22.76 -31.72 22.53
N LYS A 197 -23.83 -31.73 21.72
CA LYS A 197 -23.86 -31.01 20.44
C LYS A 197 -23.66 -29.51 20.62
N LEU A 198 -24.37 -28.88 21.55
CA LEU A 198 -24.27 -27.43 21.79
C LEU A 198 -22.83 -27.03 22.19
N LYS A 199 -22.16 -27.84 23.01
CA LYS A 199 -20.75 -27.64 23.37
C LYS A 199 -19.79 -27.86 22.20
N SER A 200 -20.03 -28.89 21.39
CA SER A 200 -19.25 -29.14 20.18
C SER A 200 -19.36 -27.95 19.22
N TYR A 201 -20.58 -27.48 18.98
CA TYR A 201 -20.85 -26.30 18.15
C TYR A 201 -20.15 -25.04 18.68
N GLN A 202 -20.19 -24.79 20.00
CA GLN A 202 -19.44 -23.67 20.60
C GLN A 202 -17.93 -23.78 20.35
N THR A 203 -17.38 -24.98 20.44
CA THR A 203 -15.94 -25.20 20.23
C THR A 203 -15.54 -24.93 18.77
N GLN A 204 -16.33 -25.43 17.82
CA GLN A 204 -16.15 -25.22 16.38
C GLN A 204 -16.29 -23.75 15.99
N LEU A 205 -17.30 -23.07 16.53
CA LEU A 205 -17.54 -21.65 16.29
C LEU A 205 -16.39 -20.79 16.81
N LEU A 206 -15.86 -21.10 18.00
CA LEU A 206 -14.69 -20.41 18.55
C LEU A 206 -13.44 -20.61 17.69
N ALA A 207 -13.20 -21.83 17.21
CA ALA A 207 -12.09 -22.14 16.32
C ALA A 207 -12.21 -21.36 14.98
N THR A 208 -13.39 -21.39 14.36
CA THR A 208 -13.66 -20.67 13.12
C THR A 208 -13.49 -19.17 13.29
N LYS A 209 -14.04 -18.61 14.38
CA LYS A 209 -13.87 -17.19 14.71
C LYS A 209 -12.38 -16.84 14.87
N GLN A 210 -11.60 -17.65 15.59
CA GLN A 210 -10.17 -17.40 15.78
C GLN A 210 -9.42 -17.40 14.44
N ASN A 211 -9.72 -18.35 13.55
CA ASN A 211 -9.14 -18.40 12.22
C ASN A 211 -9.48 -17.14 11.39
N LEU A 212 -10.71 -16.64 11.47
CA LEU A 212 -11.12 -15.40 10.79
C LEU A 212 -10.38 -14.17 11.34
N LEU A 213 -10.13 -14.12 12.65
CA LEU A 213 -9.34 -13.04 13.26
C LEU A 213 -7.88 -13.08 12.82
N THR A 214 -7.26 -14.26 12.79
CA THR A 214 -5.89 -14.42 12.27
C THR A 214 -5.79 -13.98 10.81
N LYS A 215 -6.73 -14.40 9.95
CA LYS A 215 -6.79 -13.93 8.55
C LYS A 215 -6.90 -12.41 8.43
N LEU A 216 -7.67 -11.75 9.30
CA LEU A 216 -7.77 -10.29 9.32
C LEU A 216 -6.45 -9.60 9.66
N ASP A 217 -5.68 -10.15 10.61
CA ASP A 217 -4.36 -9.62 10.96
C ASP A 217 -3.35 -9.79 9.81
N GLU A 218 -3.37 -10.93 9.13
CA GLU A 218 -2.56 -11.18 7.93
C GLU A 218 -2.91 -10.21 6.80
N ILE A 219 -4.21 -10.02 6.51
CA ILE A 219 -4.68 -9.07 5.50
C ILE A 219 -4.20 -7.65 5.82
N LYS A 220 -4.27 -7.24 7.09
CA LYS A 220 -3.81 -5.92 7.53
C LYS A 220 -2.33 -5.73 7.25
N VAL A 221 -1.48 -6.68 7.64
CA VAL A 221 -0.03 -6.61 7.41
C VAL A 221 0.30 -6.56 5.92
N ALA A 222 -0.35 -7.38 5.11
CA ALA A 222 -0.16 -7.39 3.66
C ALA A 222 -0.64 -6.08 2.99
N THR A 223 -1.76 -5.52 3.45
CA THR A 223 -2.28 -4.24 2.96
C THR A 223 -1.30 -3.10 3.27
N ASP A 224 -0.75 -3.06 4.48
CA ASP A 224 0.26 -2.06 4.87
C ASP A 224 1.54 -2.17 4.04
N TYR A 225 1.95 -3.39 3.68
CA TYR A 225 3.09 -3.63 2.80
C TYR A 225 2.84 -3.06 1.39
N GLU A 226 1.71 -3.38 0.78
CA GLU A 226 1.35 -2.89 -0.56
C GLU A 226 1.19 -1.36 -0.60
N ASN A 227 0.60 -0.77 0.43
CA ASN A 227 0.54 0.69 0.57
C ASN A 227 1.94 1.32 0.63
N LYS A 228 2.86 0.74 1.41
CA LYS A 228 4.24 1.22 1.48
C LYS A 228 4.96 1.09 0.13
N ARG A 229 4.74 0.01 -0.62
CA ARG A 229 5.29 -0.18 -1.97
C ARG A 229 4.83 0.94 -2.90
N ARG A 230 3.53 1.22 -2.93
CA ARG A 230 2.93 2.32 -3.73
C ARG A 230 3.52 3.69 -3.37
N ILE A 231 3.65 3.99 -2.07
CA ILE A 231 4.22 5.27 -1.61
C ILE A 231 5.68 5.42 -2.04
N LYS A 232 6.50 4.38 -1.82
CA LYS A 232 7.92 4.42 -2.21
C LYS A 232 8.09 4.68 -3.70
N ARG A 233 7.25 4.04 -4.52
CA ARG A 233 7.30 4.26 -5.95
C ARG A 233 6.82 5.65 -6.35
N ALA A 234 5.68 6.11 -5.83
CA ALA A 234 5.18 7.45 -6.14
C ALA A 234 6.21 8.54 -5.78
N ALA A 235 6.99 8.34 -4.70
CA ALA A 235 8.11 9.20 -4.37
C ALA A 235 9.22 9.15 -5.44
N PHE A 236 9.64 7.95 -5.85
CA PHE A 236 10.67 7.76 -6.88
C PHE A 236 10.26 8.31 -8.26
N ASP A 237 9.04 8.01 -8.72
CA ASP A 237 8.53 8.47 -10.02
C ASP A 237 8.42 10.00 -10.06
N ASN A 238 7.99 10.64 -8.95
CA ASN A 238 7.97 12.09 -8.83
C ASN A 238 9.39 12.70 -8.90
N GLU A 239 10.35 12.07 -8.24
CA GLU A 239 11.74 12.52 -8.22
C GLU A 239 12.43 12.37 -9.57
N GLN A 240 12.26 11.25 -10.26
CA GLN A 240 12.81 11.05 -11.60
C GLN A 240 12.16 11.99 -12.63
N ALA A 241 10.83 12.19 -12.56
CA ALA A 241 10.14 13.14 -13.43
C ALA A 241 10.61 14.58 -13.21
N ARG A 242 10.81 14.97 -11.93
CA ARG A 242 11.40 16.26 -11.57
C ARG A 242 12.81 16.40 -12.14
N TYR A 243 13.69 15.42 -11.90
CA TYR A 243 15.05 15.42 -12.41
C TYR A 243 15.07 15.62 -13.94
N ASN A 244 14.26 14.85 -14.68
CA ASN A 244 14.19 14.96 -16.13
C ASN A 244 13.73 16.37 -16.59
N LYS A 245 12.73 16.95 -15.91
CA LYS A 245 12.24 18.31 -16.18
C LYS A 245 13.32 19.36 -15.90
N ASP A 246 14.04 19.20 -14.80
CA ASP A 246 15.13 20.09 -14.40
C ASP A 246 16.32 20.02 -15.36
N ARG A 247 16.70 18.83 -15.82
CA ARG A 247 17.73 18.66 -16.85
C ARG A 247 17.32 19.34 -18.16
N ALA A 248 16.07 19.19 -18.58
CA ALA A 248 15.56 19.85 -19.78
C ALA A 248 15.56 21.38 -19.63
N ALA A 249 15.12 21.91 -18.48
CA ALA A 249 15.15 23.33 -18.20
C ALA A 249 16.58 23.89 -18.23
N LEU A 250 17.53 23.22 -17.58
CA LEU A 250 18.95 23.60 -17.60
C LEU A 250 19.51 23.60 -19.02
N GLN A 251 19.18 22.59 -19.84
CA GLN A 251 19.62 22.53 -21.23
C GLN A 251 19.09 23.71 -22.05
N VAL A 252 17.81 24.05 -21.90
CA VAL A 252 17.19 25.22 -22.54
C VAL A 252 17.86 26.52 -22.10
N ILE A 253 18.14 26.69 -20.81
CA ILE A 253 18.84 27.88 -20.28
C ILE A 253 20.25 27.96 -20.86
N LYS A 254 21.00 26.86 -20.88
CA LYS A 254 22.35 26.83 -21.45
C LYS A 254 22.34 27.16 -22.94
N GLN A 255 21.38 26.67 -23.71
CA GLN A 255 21.30 26.93 -25.15
C GLN A 255 20.89 28.37 -25.48
N ASN A 256 19.96 28.95 -24.72
CA ASN A 256 19.38 30.26 -25.03
C ASN A 256 20.08 31.44 -24.34
N THR A 257 20.96 31.19 -23.38
CA THR A 257 21.67 32.25 -22.67
C THR A 257 23.02 32.52 -23.31
N GLN A 258 23.16 33.73 -23.86
CA GLN A 258 24.43 34.25 -24.38
C GLN A 258 25.25 34.91 -23.27
N VAL A 259 26.56 34.86 -23.41
CA VAL A 259 27.49 35.59 -22.53
C VAL A 259 27.30 37.09 -22.77
N SER A 260 27.16 37.85 -21.70
CA SER A 260 26.93 39.30 -21.78
C SER A 260 28.24 40.04 -22.07
N THR A 261 28.17 41.12 -22.84
CA THR A 261 29.31 42.04 -23.02
C THR A 261 29.57 42.89 -21.78
N THR A 262 28.58 43.01 -20.89
CA THR A 262 28.69 43.67 -19.59
C THR A 262 28.35 42.66 -18.50
N SER A 263 29.34 42.22 -17.73
CA SER A 263 29.16 41.22 -16.68
C SER A 263 28.16 41.70 -15.61
N PRO A 264 27.23 40.84 -15.16
CA PRO A 264 26.33 41.13 -14.05
C PRO A 264 27.09 41.53 -12.77
N THR A 265 26.59 42.54 -12.06
CA THR A 265 27.14 42.99 -10.77
C THR A 265 26.64 42.12 -9.62
N ILE A 266 27.34 42.13 -8.49
CA ILE A 266 26.99 41.32 -7.30
C ILE A 266 25.54 41.58 -6.84
N ASP A 267 25.08 42.83 -6.84
CA ASP A 267 23.73 43.22 -6.41
C ASP A 267 22.63 42.65 -7.31
N SER A 268 22.97 42.21 -8.50
CA SER A 268 22.02 41.56 -9.41
C SER A 268 21.79 40.09 -9.08
N PHE A 269 22.62 39.45 -8.24
CA PHE A 269 22.48 38.04 -7.88
C PHE A 269 21.60 37.86 -6.63
N ASP A 270 20.57 37.02 -6.75
CA ASP A 270 19.85 36.48 -5.60
C ASP A 270 20.52 35.14 -5.21
N PHE A 271 21.29 35.12 -4.12
CA PHE A 271 21.96 33.90 -3.64
C PHE A 271 21.01 32.97 -2.87
N GLY A 272 19.79 33.43 -2.57
CA GLY A 272 18.81 32.69 -1.79
C GLY A 272 19.27 32.46 -0.37
N GLU A 273 19.15 31.21 0.11
CA GLU A 273 19.54 30.86 1.47
C GLU A 273 21.05 30.74 1.60
N VAL A 274 21.61 31.51 2.54
CA VAL A 274 23.03 31.46 2.85
C VAL A 274 23.33 30.16 3.60
N VAL A 275 24.05 29.25 2.95
CA VAL A 275 24.63 28.08 3.62
C VAL A 275 25.67 28.60 4.63
N PRO A 276 25.54 28.29 5.94
CA PRO A 276 26.53 28.69 6.93
C PRO A 276 27.94 28.22 6.53
N ASN A 277 29.00 28.89 6.99
CA ASN A 277 30.41 28.50 6.74
C ASN A 277 30.80 27.08 7.25
N ASN A 278 29.83 26.32 7.77
CA ASN A 278 29.97 24.97 8.25
C ASN A 278 29.54 24.03 7.11
N ILE A 279 30.38 23.04 6.77
CA ILE A 279 30.09 22.09 5.68
C ILE A 279 28.75 21.40 5.96
N SER A 280 27.74 21.68 5.13
CA SER A 280 26.43 21.03 5.23
C SER A 280 26.51 19.65 4.60
N ILE A 281 26.01 18.63 5.31
CA ILE A 281 25.99 17.25 4.82
C ILE A 281 24.58 16.95 4.34
N LEU A 282 24.45 16.65 3.05
CA LEU A 282 23.22 16.13 2.46
C LEU A 282 23.43 14.65 2.16
N ASN A 283 22.47 13.81 2.52
CA ASN A 283 22.59 12.37 2.33
C ASN A 283 21.52 11.89 1.36
N ASN A 284 21.88 10.88 0.56
CA ASN A 284 20.95 10.12 -0.26
C ASN A 284 20.18 11.02 -1.24
N ILE A 285 20.91 11.82 -2.03
CA ILE A 285 20.34 12.60 -3.12
C ILE A 285 20.39 11.76 -4.41
N PRO A 286 19.25 11.33 -4.95
CA PRO A 286 19.21 10.55 -6.19
C PRO A 286 19.73 11.34 -7.39
N ASN A 287 20.36 10.62 -8.33
CA ASN A 287 20.95 11.19 -9.54
C ASN A 287 22.06 12.24 -9.29
N VAL A 288 22.68 12.22 -8.11
CA VAL A 288 23.81 13.09 -7.72
C VAL A 288 24.91 12.23 -7.11
N ASP A 289 26.14 12.37 -7.62
CA ASP A 289 27.28 11.62 -7.13
C ASP A 289 27.74 12.10 -5.74
N SER A 290 28.25 11.20 -4.91
CA SER A 290 28.84 11.59 -3.62
C SER A 290 30.09 12.44 -3.85
N GLY A 291 30.22 13.55 -3.11
CA GLY A 291 31.35 14.48 -3.28
C GLY A 291 31.16 15.81 -2.56
N PHE A 292 32.15 16.69 -2.72
CA PHE A 292 32.14 18.04 -2.18
C PHE A 292 31.81 19.04 -3.28
N TYR A 293 30.62 19.63 -3.20
CA TYR A 293 30.06 20.55 -4.18
C TYR A 293 30.37 21.99 -3.81
N LEU A 294 30.92 22.76 -4.76
CA LEU A 294 31.06 24.21 -4.64
C LEU A 294 29.72 24.86 -5.03
N VAL A 295 28.86 25.06 -4.02
CA VAL A 295 27.51 25.60 -4.17
C VAL A 295 27.60 27.13 -4.21
N LEU A 296 27.05 27.71 -5.26
CA LEU A 296 27.00 29.15 -5.52
C LEU A 296 25.78 29.81 -4.87
N ALA A 297 24.63 29.14 -4.89
CA ALA A 297 23.36 29.64 -4.37
C ALA A 297 22.40 28.49 -4.03
N VAL A 298 21.43 28.78 -3.16
CA VAL A 298 20.40 27.81 -2.74
C VAL A 298 19.02 28.44 -2.82
N HIS A 299 18.13 27.85 -3.62
CA HIS A 299 16.78 28.37 -3.88
C HIS A 299 15.72 27.30 -3.68
N SER A 300 14.59 27.63 -3.07
CA SER A 300 13.40 26.75 -3.09
C SER A 300 12.54 26.94 -4.34
N ASP A 301 12.71 28.08 -5.01
CA ASP A 301 11.91 28.49 -6.17
C ASP A 301 12.62 28.24 -7.51
N VAL A 302 11.85 27.75 -8.48
CA VAL A 302 12.30 27.35 -9.82
C VAL A 302 12.71 28.56 -10.65
N GLU A 303 11.96 29.66 -10.59
CA GLU A 303 12.24 30.87 -11.38
C GLU A 303 13.49 31.57 -10.87
N LYS A 304 13.65 31.66 -9.54
CA LYS A 304 14.87 32.21 -8.91
C LYS A 304 16.11 31.39 -9.23
N ARG A 305 15.99 30.06 -9.20
CA ARG A 305 17.06 29.16 -9.63
C ARG A 305 17.46 29.42 -11.07
N ASP A 306 16.47 29.48 -11.99
CA ASP A 306 16.73 29.68 -13.41
C ASP A 306 17.34 31.05 -13.72
N ASP A 307 16.87 32.09 -13.02
CA ASP A 307 17.43 33.43 -13.13
C ASP A 307 18.89 33.49 -12.66
N PHE A 308 19.20 32.85 -11.52
CA PHE A 308 20.58 32.76 -11.04
C PHE A 308 21.48 32.02 -12.04
N VAL A 309 21.06 30.84 -12.53
CA VAL A 309 21.81 30.06 -13.53
C VAL A 309 22.05 30.89 -14.81
N ARG A 310 21.04 31.62 -15.28
CA ARG A 310 21.14 32.51 -16.44
C ARG A 310 22.20 33.59 -16.22
N LYS A 311 22.20 34.24 -15.05
CA LYS A 311 23.18 35.28 -14.72
C LYS A 311 24.60 34.74 -14.62
N VAL A 312 24.79 33.54 -14.07
CA VAL A 312 26.11 32.87 -14.04
C VAL A 312 26.64 32.61 -15.45
N ILE A 313 25.76 32.14 -16.35
CA ILE A 313 26.13 31.95 -17.77
C ILE A 313 26.42 33.27 -18.46
N GLN A 314 25.67 34.33 -18.17
CA GLN A 314 25.93 35.68 -18.69
C GLN A 314 27.28 36.24 -18.22
N SER A 315 27.75 35.86 -17.02
CA SER A 315 29.10 36.15 -16.52
C SER A 315 30.20 35.33 -17.21
N GLY A 316 29.86 34.35 -18.06
CA GLY A 316 30.80 33.54 -18.82
C GLY A 316 31.01 32.11 -18.27
N GLU A 317 30.43 31.78 -17.11
CA GLU A 317 30.58 30.46 -16.49
C GLU A 317 29.46 29.51 -16.94
N ARG A 318 29.78 28.55 -17.81
CA ARG A 318 28.83 27.59 -18.38
C ARG A 318 28.82 26.23 -17.67
N ALA A 319 29.80 25.97 -16.81
CA ALA A 319 29.87 24.76 -16.00
C ALA A 319 28.94 24.79 -14.79
N VAL A 320 28.07 25.81 -14.68
CA VAL A 320 26.99 25.84 -13.68
C VAL A 320 26.01 24.70 -13.90
N ASP A 321 25.62 24.04 -12.82
CA ASP A 321 24.63 22.97 -12.77
C ASP A 321 23.87 23.04 -11.44
N PHE A 322 22.84 22.22 -11.24
CA PHE A 322 22.09 22.18 -10.00
C PHE A 322 21.46 20.80 -9.76
N PHE A 323 21.19 20.51 -8.50
CA PHE A 323 20.37 19.37 -8.10
C PHE A 323 19.29 19.83 -7.10
N TYR A 324 18.23 19.03 -6.98
CA TYR A 324 17.18 19.22 -5.99
C TYR A 324 17.34 18.23 -4.85
N ASP A 325 17.33 18.71 -3.61
CA ASP A 325 17.23 17.85 -2.43
C ASP A 325 15.79 17.87 -1.92
N VAL A 326 15.14 16.70 -1.94
CA VAL A 326 13.77 16.52 -1.46
C VAL A 326 13.62 16.78 0.03
N ASN A 327 14.67 16.54 0.83
CA ASN A 327 14.61 16.67 2.29
C ASN A 327 14.54 18.14 2.71
N THR A 328 15.35 18.99 2.09
CA THR A 328 15.34 20.43 2.33
C THR A 328 14.37 21.18 1.43
N SER A 329 13.83 20.50 0.40
CA SER A 329 12.99 21.10 -0.66
C SER A 329 13.67 22.26 -1.39
N LYS A 330 15.00 22.16 -1.61
CA LYS A 330 15.84 23.22 -2.17
C LYS A 330 16.65 22.74 -3.37
N TYR A 331 16.88 23.65 -4.30
CA TYR A 331 17.86 23.55 -5.36
C TYR A 331 19.20 24.06 -4.88
N TYR A 332 20.24 23.24 -5.05
CA TYR A 332 21.62 23.60 -4.80
C TYR A 332 22.29 23.83 -6.15
N ILE A 333 22.62 25.09 -6.44
CA ILE A 333 23.27 25.49 -7.70
C ILE A 333 24.77 25.47 -7.46
N TYR A 334 25.52 24.74 -8.28
CA TYR A 334 26.96 24.52 -8.11
C TYR A 334 27.73 24.70 -9.42
N SER A 335 29.04 24.94 -9.32
CA SER A 335 29.93 25.04 -10.50
C SER A 335 30.93 23.89 -10.61
N LYS A 336 31.25 23.22 -9.50
CA LYS A 336 32.26 22.16 -9.49
C LYS A 336 32.07 21.17 -8.36
N VAL A 337 32.50 19.94 -8.59
CA VAL A 337 32.48 18.83 -7.63
C VAL A 337 33.92 18.36 -7.39
N PHE A 338 34.24 18.05 -6.14
CA PHE A 338 35.55 17.58 -5.70
C PHE A 338 35.42 16.28 -4.93
N SER A 339 36.40 15.38 -5.08
CA SER A 339 36.47 14.15 -4.28
C SER A 339 36.97 14.39 -2.85
N ASN A 340 37.55 15.56 -2.58
CA ASN A 340 38.22 15.88 -1.32
C ASN A 340 37.88 17.31 -0.85
N LEU A 341 37.59 17.43 0.46
CA LEU A 341 37.25 18.68 1.11
C LEU A 341 38.32 19.78 0.95
N ASN A 342 39.61 19.43 1.10
CA ASN A 342 40.69 20.41 1.03
C ASN A 342 40.75 21.09 -0.34
N GLN A 343 40.51 20.33 -1.43
CA GLN A 343 40.44 20.89 -2.78
C GLN A 343 39.25 21.83 -2.95
N ALA A 344 38.07 21.43 -2.44
CA ALA A 344 36.87 22.27 -2.48
C ALA A 344 37.07 23.59 -1.73
N GLN A 345 37.67 23.54 -0.53
CA GLN A 345 37.96 24.73 0.27
C GLN A 345 38.98 25.66 -0.40
N MET A 346 40.06 25.11 -0.96
CA MET A 346 41.04 25.89 -1.72
C MET A 346 40.39 26.57 -2.93
N GLN A 347 39.50 25.88 -3.65
CA GLN A 347 38.79 26.50 -4.77
C GLN A 347 37.84 27.58 -4.30
N MET A 348 37.07 27.37 -3.22
CA MET A 348 36.15 28.36 -2.66
C MET A 348 36.89 29.66 -2.29
N GLN A 349 38.05 29.55 -1.63
CA GLN A 349 38.89 30.70 -1.29
C GLN A 349 39.40 31.46 -2.53
N LYS A 350 39.79 30.74 -3.59
CA LYS A 350 40.23 31.35 -4.86
C LYS A 350 39.10 31.96 -5.66
N SER A 351 37.90 31.39 -5.56
CA SER A 351 36.77 31.78 -6.41
C SER A 351 36.10 33.07 -5.95
N ASN A 352 36.42 33.59 -4.76
CA ASN A 352 35.80 34.78 -4.17
C ASN A 352 36.08 36.12 -4.91
N THR A 353 36.62 36.05 -6.13
CA THR A 353 36.92 37.18 -7.00
C THR A 353 35.81 37.50 -7.99
N GLU A 354 34.93 36.55 -8.28
CA GLU A 354 33.81 36.73 -9.21
C GLU A 354 32.51 37.13 -8.47
N PRO A 355 31.62 37.93 -9.07
CA PRO A 355 30.36 38.31 -8.43
C PRO A 355 29.51 37.11 -8.00
N TYR A 356 29.40 36.07 -8.84
CA TYR A 356 28.54 34.92 -8.62
C TYR A 356 29.03 33.91 -7.56
N THR A 357 30.26 34.05 -7.08
CA THR A 357 30.89 33.19 -6.07
C THR A 357 31.04 33.87 -4.72
N SER A 358 30.59 35.12 -4.58
CA SER A 358 30.76 35.94 -3.37
C SER A 358 30.09 35.36 -2.11
N LYS A 359 29.14 34.43 -2.28
CA LYS A 359 28.48 33.68 -1.20
C LYS A 359 28.63 32.16 -1.36
N ALA A 360 29.65 31.72 -2.10
CA ALA A 360 29.86 30.30 -2.35
C ALA A 360 30.17 29.53 -1.06
N SER A 361 29.71 28.29 -1.00
CA SER A 361 29.87 27.38 0.14
C SER A 361 30.23 25.97 -0.34
N VAL A 362 30.73 25.13 0.58
CA VAL A 362 30.99 23.72 0.30
C VAL A 362 29.92 22.86 0.96
N VAL A 363 29.22 22.06 0.15
CA VAL A 363 28.23 21.08 0.59
C VAL A 363 28.78 19.67 0.34
N ASN A 364 28.71 18.80 1.33
CA ASN A 364 29.09 17.40 1.23
C ASN A 364 27.85 16.57 0.91
N VAL A 365 27.82 15.95 -0.28
CA VAL A 365 26.77 15.02 -0.68
C VAL A 365 27.28 13.60 -0.45
N LYS A 366 26.50 12.79 0.26
CA LYS A 366 26.84 11.41 0.62
C LYS A 366 25.87 10.41 0.05
#